data_AF-A0A3D0NTI1-F1
#
_entry.id   AF-A0A3D0NTI1-F1
#
_cell.length_a   1.000
_cell.length_b   1.000
_cell.length_c   1.000
_cell.angle_alpha   90.00
_cell.angle_beta   90.00
_cell.angle_gamma   90.00
#
_symmetry.space_group_name_H-M   'P 1'
#
loop_
_entity.id
_entity.type
_entity.pdbx_description
1 polymer ?
#
loop_
_entity_poly.entity_id
_entity_poly.type
_entity_poly.pdbx_seq_one_letter_code
_entity_poly.pdbx_strand_id
1 'polypeptide(L)'
;MFFVFRIIKGLIGLIFKLILLPLVLVLTIVQCVCIVAAHLSALFFNLVGGIFIVTGILSYYFELEPIDVMWRMIASGTALYILPMLVREFAVWTALIKETLMIRLLT
;
A
#
# COMPACT_ATOMS: atom_id res chain seq x y z
N MET A 1 -38.75 -29.52 12.40
CA MET A 1 -37.27 -29.44 12.44
C MET A 1 -36.70 -28.49 11.38
N PHE A 2 -37.17 -28.52 10.13
CA PHE A 2 -36.71 -27.66 9.03
C PHE A 2 -36.81 -26.14 9.27
N PHE A 3 -37.83 -25.68 10.00
CA PHE A 3 -38.11 -24.26 10.22
C PHE A 3 -37.06 -23.58 11.13
N VAL A 4 -36.61 -24.28 12.17
CA VAL A 4 -35.59 -23.79 13.12
C VAL A 4 -34.25 -23.61 12.43
N PHE A 5 -33.87 -24.54 11.56
CA PHE A 5 -32.63 -24.47 10.80
C PHE A 5 -32.57 -23.23 9.89
N ARG A 6 -33.71 -22.82 9.33
CA ARG A 6 -33.80 -21.65 8.45
C ARG A 6 -33.64 -20.33 9.23
N ILE A 7 -34.17 -20.26 10.45
CA ILE A 7 -34.04 -19.09 11.33
C ILE A 7 -32.59 -18.96 11.84
N ILE A 8 -31.96 -20.05 12.25
CA ILE A 8 -30.56 -20.07 12.70
C ILE A 8 -29.62 -19.59 11.58
N LYS A 9 -29.83 -20.05 10.34
CA LYS A 9 -29.03 -19.61 9.18
C LYS A 9 -29.14 -18.11 8.93
N GLY A 10 -30.34 -17.55 9.06
CA GLY A 10 -30.58 -16.10 8.94
C GLY A 10 -29.89 -15.29 10.04
N LEU A 11 -29.92 -15.77 11.28
CA LEU A 11 -29.28 -15.11 12.42
C LEU A 11 -27.74 -15.08 12.28
N ILE A 12 -27.13 -16.20 11.86
CA ILE A 12 -25.69 -16.27 11.59
C ILE A 12 -25.28 -15.28 10.50
N GLY A 13 -26.04 -15.19 9.40
CA GLY A 13 -25.76 -14.24 8.32
C GLY A 13 -25.81 -12.79 8.79
N LEU A 14 -26.76 -12.47 9.68
CA LEU A 14 -26.94 -11.13 10.23
C LEU A 14 -25.80 -10.75 11.19
N ILE A 15 -25.35 -11.68 12.03
CA ILE A 15 -24.19 -11.49 12.92
C ILE A 15 -22.91 -11.29 12.12
N PHE A 16 -22.68 -12.11 11.09
CA PHE A 16 -21.54 -11.95 10.19
C PHE A 16 -21.57 -10.58 9.49
N LYS A 17 -22.75 -10.15 9.05
CA LYS A 17 -22.94 -8.85 8.40
C LYS A 17 -22.67 -7.67 9.33
N LEU A 18 -23.04 -7.80 10.61
CA LEU A 18 -22.77 -6.82 11.64
C LEU A 18 -21.27 -6.71 11.98
N ILE A 19 -20.53 -7.82 11.96
CA ILE A 19 -19.07 -7.86 12.21
C ILE A 19 -18.26 -7.41 10.99
N LEU A 20 -18.71 -7.69 9.77
CA LEU A 20 -18.02 -7.28 8.54
C LEU A 20 -18.15 -5.78 8.28
N LEU A 21 -19.24 -5.14 8.70
CA LEU A 21 -19.46 -3.70 8.49
C LEU A 21 -18.34 -2.80 9.08
N PRO A 22 -17.94 -2.95 10.36
CA PRO A 22 -16.83 -2.18 10.93
C PRO A 22 -15.49 -2.57 10.29
N LEU A 23 -15.32 -3.82 9.85
CA LEU A 23 -14.09 -4.27 9.18
C LEU A 23 -13.87 -3.53 7.85
N VAL A 24 -14.94 -3.32 7.06
CA VAL A 24 -14.88 -2.53 5.82
C VAL A 24 -14.52 -1.06 6.10
N LEU A 25 -15.04 -0.50 7.20
CA LEU A 25 -14.74 0.87 7.61
C LEU A 25 -13.25 1.02 7.97
N VAL A 26 -12.72 0.10 8.78
CA VAL A 26 -11.29 0.06 9.15
C VAL A 26 -10.41 -0.10 7.91
N LEU A 27 -10.75 -1.02 7.00
CA LEU A 27 -10.01 -1.17 5.74
C LEU A 27 -10.00 0.11 4.90
N THR A 28 -11.11 0.85 4.89
CA THR A 28 -11.21 2.11 4.13
C THR A 28 -10.30 3.20 4.73
N ILE A 29 -10.23 3.28 6.05
CA ILE A 29 -9.33 4.21 6.74
C ILE A 29 -7.87 3.83 6.44
N VAL A 30 -7.52 2.55 6.54
CA VAL A 30 -6.17 2.06 6.22
C VAL A 30 -5.80 2.37 4.77
N GLN A 31 -6.71 2.11 3.81
CA GLN A 31 -6.47 2.47 2.41
C GLN A 31 -6.25 3.96 2.22
N CYS A 32 -7.05 4.81 2.85
CA CYS A 32 -6.91 6.25 2.74
C CYS A 32 -5.53 6.71 3.25
N VAL A 33 -5.11 6.21 4.42
CA VAL A 33 -3.78 6.48 4.98
C VAL A 33 -2.68 5.97 4.05
N CYS A 34 -2.79 4.76 3.50
CA CYS A 34 -1.80 4.20 2.58
C CYS A 34 -1.68 5.01 1.28
N ILE A 35 -2.80 5.48 0.71
CA ILE A 35 -2.78 6.30 -0.52
C ILE A 35 -2.11 7.64 -0.25
N VAL A 36 -2.49 8.32 0.84
CA VAL A 36 -1.89 9.61 1.24
C VAL A 36 -0.39 9.43 1.53
N ALA A 37 -0.03 8.41 2.30
CA ALA A 37 1.36 8.08 2.60
C ALA A 37 2.15 7.75 1.33
N ALA A 38 1.61 6.95 0.41
CA ALA A 38 2.25 6.62 -0.86
C ALA A 38 2.46 7.86 -1.72
N HIS A 39 1.51 8.81 -1.73
CA HIS A 39 1.63 10.03 -2.52
C HIS A 39 2.64 11.02 -1.94
N LEU A 40 2.62 11.23 -0.61
CA LEU A 40 3.64 12.01 0.10
C LEU A 40 5.04 11.40 -0.06
N SER A 41 5.12 10.09 0.11
CA SER A 41 6.34 9.29 -0.05
C SER A 41 6.89 9.40 -1.47
N ALA A 42 6.05 9.27 -2.50
CA ALA A 42 6.47 9.40 -3.89
C ALA A 42 7.01 10.80 -4.21
N LEU A 43 6.41 11.87 -3.69
CA LEU A 43 6.92 13.23 -3.87
C LEU A 43 8.28 13.42 -3.19
N PHE A 44 8.40 13.03 -1.93
CA PHE A 44 9.68 13.13 -1.19
C PHE A 44 10.77 12.27 -1.83
N PHE A 45 10.48 11.03 -2.20
CA PHE A 45 11.46 10.13 -2.77
C PHE A 45 11.84 10.47 -4.21
N ASN A 46 10.93 11.03 -5.02
CA ASN A 46 11.31 11.55 -6.35
C ASN A 46 12.20 12.78 -6.24
N LEU A 47 11.91 13.70 -5.32
CA LEU A 47 12.76 14.87 -5.08
C LEU A 47 14.14 14.46 -4.56
N VAL A 48 14.18 13.67 -3.49
CA VAL A 48 15.43 13.26 -2.85
C VAL A 48 16.22 12.31 -3.76
N GLY A 49 15.57 11.31 -4.36
CA GLY A 49 16.18 10.37 -5.29
C GLY A 49 16.70 11.06 -6.54
N GLY A 50 15.95 12.02 -7.10
CA GLY A 50 16.40 12.83 -8.23
C GLY A 50 17.64 13.64 -7.90
N ILE A 51 17.66 14.30 -6.72
CA ILE A 51 18.84 15.04 -6.25
C ILE A 51 20.04 14.10 -6.06
N PHE A 52 19.87 12.94 -5.44
CA PHE A 52 20.93 11.96 -5.26
C PHE A 52 21.51 11.45 -6.59
N ILE A 53 20.66 11.18 -7.59
CA ILE A 53 21.12 10.74 -8.92
C ILE A 53 21.90 11.84 -9.62
N VAL A 54 21.37 13.08 -9.64
CA VAL A 54 22.06 14.22 -10.26
C VAL A 54 23.39 14.50 -9.56
N THR A 55 23.41 14.42 -8.23
CA THR A 55 24.63 14.64 -7.42
C THR A 55 25.66 13.54 -7.68
N GLY A 56 25.25 12.27 -7.79
CA GLY A 56 26.14 11.17 -8.16
C GLY A 56 26.75 11.34 -9.56
N ILE A 57 25.95 11.75 -10.55
CA ILE A 57 26.44 12.04 -11.91
C ILE A 57 27.40 13.23 -11.91
N LEU A 58 27.09 14.30 -11.17
CA LEU A 58 27.96 15.46 -11.04
C LEU A 58 29.28 15.09 -10.35
N SER A 59 29.22 14.32 -9.26
CA SER A 59 30.41 13.89 -8.51
C SER A 59 31.35 13.04 -9.37
N TYR A 60 30.78 12.17 -10.23
CA TYR A 60 31.55 11.44 -11.24
C TYR A 60 32.16 12.36 -12.31
N TYR A 61 31.39 13.33 -12.81
CA TYR A 61 31.87 14.27 -13.84
C TYR A 61 33.00 15.19 -13.35
N PHE A 62 32.98 15.56 -12.07
CA PHE A 62 34.02 16.36 -11.43
C PHE A 62 35.15 15.52 -10.83
N GLU A 63 35.13 14.19 -11.00
CA GLU A 63 36.10 13.24 -10.42
C GLU A 63 36.26 13.39 -8.89
N LEU A 64 35.22 13.89 -8.20
CA LEU A 64 35.29 14.20 -6.77
C LEU A 64 35.25 12.94 -5.90
N GLU A 65 34.58 11.87 -6.35
CA GLU A 65 34.39 10.64 -5.58
C GLU A 65 34.62 9.37 -6.43
N PRO A 66 35.12 8.29 -5.81
CA PRO A 66 35.33 7.02 -6.50
C PRO A 66 33.99 6.40 -6.96
N ILE A 67 34.04 5.64 -8.06
CA ILE A 67 32.86 5.12 -8.78
C ILE A 67 31.95 4.25 -7.89
N ASP A 68 32.54 3.58 -6.91
CA ASP A 68 31.88 2.76 -5.89
C ASP A 68 30.93 3.58 -4.99
N VAL A 69 31.25 4.85 -4.73
CA VAL A 69 30.38 5.76 -3.96
C VAL A 69 29.21 6.24 -4.82
N MET A 70 29.44 6.53 -6.10
CA MET A 70 28.39 6.87 -7.08
C MET A 70 27.33 5.75 -7.16
N TRP A 71 27.76 4.49 -7.32
CA TRP A 71 26.83 3.36 -7.39
C TRP A 71 26.04 3.14 -6.09
N ARG A 72 26.65 3.36 -4.92
CA ARG A 72 25.93 3.28 -3.63
C ARG A 72 24.88 4.39 -3.50
N MET A 73 25.19 5.61 -3.93
CA MET A 73 24.24 6.72 -3.93
C MET A 73 23.05 6.43 -4.86
N ILE A 74 23.31 5.97 -6.08
CA ILE A 74 22.25 5.59 -7.04
C ILE A 74 21.40 4.41 -6.51
N ALA A 75 22.04 3.38 -5.95
CA ALA A 75 21.33 2.23 -5.38
C ALA A 75 20.44 2.65 -4.20
N SER A 76 20.91 3.56 -3.33
CA SER A 76 20.11 4.08 -2.22
C SER A 76 18.90 4.89 -2.71
N GLY A 77 19.08 5.77 -3.69
CA GLY A 77 17.98 6.52 -4.31
C GLY A 77 16.94 5.59 -4.96
N THR A 78 17.40 4.52 -5.61
CA THR A 78 16.54 3.50 -6.24
C THR A 78 15.78 2.69 -5.20
N ALA A 79 16.43 2.26 -4.11
CA ALA A 79 15.77 1.53 -3.04
C ALA A 79 14.64 2.35 -2.38
N LEU A 80 14.90 3.65 -2.19
CA LEU A 80 13.91 4.59 -1.67
C LEU A 80 12.73 4.82 -2.65
N TYR A 81 12.97 4.76 -3.96
CA TYR A 81 11.90 4.83 -4.98
C TYR A 81 10.99 3.59 -4.98
N ILE A 82 11.49 2.40 -4.61
CA ILE A 82 10.70 1.16 -4.59
C ILE A 82 9.75 1.10 -3.38
N LEU A 83 10.08 1.76 -2.26
CA LEU A 83 9.24 1.81 -1.06
C LEU A 83 7.78 2.26 -1.33
N PRO A 84 7.52 3.41 -1.98
CA PRO A 84 6.15 3.84 -2.27
C PRO A 84 5.42 2.89 -3.21
N MET A 85 6.13 2.19 -4.09
CA MET A 85 5.54 1.16 -4.97
C MET A 85 5.03 -0.03 -4.17
N LEU A 86 5.79 -0.52 -3.18
CA LEU A 86 5.35 -1.59 -2.28
C LEU A 86 4.12 -1.20 -1.44
N VAL A 87 4.09 0.03 -0.93
CA VAL A 87 2.93 0.56 -0.18
C VAL A 87 1.68 0.62 -1.07
N ARG A 88 1.85 1.01 -2.34
CA ARG A 88 0.76 1.05 -3.32
C ARG A 88 0.22 -0.34 -3.63
N GLU A 89 1.09 -1.33 -3.82
CA GLU A 89 0.68 -2.74 -4.01
C GLU A 89 -0.10 -3.26 -2.80
N PHE A 90 0.39 -3.01 -1.57
CA PHE A 90 -0.34 -3.37 -0.34
C PHE A 90 -1.73 -2.71 -0.27
N ALA A 91 -1.86 -1.46 -0.72
CA ALA A 91 -3.15 -0.77 -0.78
C ALA A 91 -4.13 -1.40 -1.79
N VAL A 92 -3.63 -1.95 -2.89
CA VAL A 92 -4.44 -2.68 -3.89
C VAL A 92 -4.91 -4.02 -3.33
N TRP A 93 -4.04 -4.77 -2.66
CA TRP A 93 -4.42 -6.04 -2.01
C TRP A 93 -5.52 -5.85 -0.96
N THR A 94 -5.44 -4.81 -0.14
CA THR A 94 -6.49 -4.48 0.83
C THR A 94 -7.80 -4.07 0.14
N ALA A 95 -7.74 -3.43 -1.04
CA ALA A 95 -8.91 -3.12 -1.87
C ALA A 95 -9.63 -4.38 -2.34
N LEU A 96 -8.88 -5.33 -2.90
CA LEU A 96 -9.41 -6.58 -3.45
C LEU A 96 -10.06 -7.44 -2.36
N ILE A 97 -9.46 -7.49 -1.18
CA ILE A 97 -10.04 -8.18 -0.02
C ILE A 97 -11.37 -7.54 0.36
N LYS A 98 -11.44 -6.21 0.43
CA LYS A 98 -12.68 -5.47 0.72
C LYS A 98 -13.77 -5.77 -0.31
N GLU A 99 -13.45 -5.74 -1.60
CA GLU A 99 -14.41 -5.99 -2.67
C GLU A 99 -14.95 -7.42 -2.62
N THR A 100 -14.06 -8.40 -2.45
CA THR A 100 -14.43 -9.82 -2.27
C THR A 100 -15.34 -10.03 -1.07
N LEU A 101 -15.04 -9.35 0.05
CA LEU A 101 -15.83 -9.41 1.28
C LEU A 101 -17.22 -8.79 1.10
N MET A 102 -17.30 -7.69 0.33
CA MET A 102 -18.56 -7.00 0.04
C MET A 102 -19.47 -7.82 -0.87
N ILE A 103 -18.91 -8.52 -1.86
CA ILE A 103 -19.64 -9.44 -2.75
C ILE A 103 -20.23 -10.61 -1.93
N ARG A 104 -19.45 -11.20 -1.02
CA ARG A 104 -19.91 -12.25 -0.09
C ARG A 104 -20.98 -11.79 0.90
N LEU A 105 -21.15 -10.49 1.06
CA LEU A 105 -22.13 -9.86 1.96
C LEU A 105 -23.49 -9.61 1.31
N LEU A 106 -23.50 -9.56 -0.02
CA LEU A 106 -24.65 -9.29 -0.89
C LEU A 106 -25.28 -10.58 -1.47
N THR A 107 -24.53 -11.67 -1.51
CA THR A 107 -24.95 -13.01 -1.99
C THR A 107 -25.32 -13.90 -0.81
#